data_AF-A0A3D1ZGF4-F1
#
_entry.id   AF-A0A3D1ZGF4-F1
#
_cell.length_a   1.000
_cell.length_b   1.000
_cell.length_c   1.000
_cell.angle_alpha   90.00
_cell.angle_beta   90.00
_cell.angle_gamma   90.00
#
_symmetry.space_group_name_H-M   'P 1'
#
loop_
_entity.id
_entity.type
_entity.pdbx_description
1 polymer ?
#
loop_
_entity_poly.entity_id
_entity_poly.type
_entity_poly.pdbx_seq_one_letter_code
_entity_poly.pdbx_strand_id
1 'polypeptide(L)'
;MPDNVKWDEYEGSVVIPSETDQRSVTALIDREGKAVTLRFSEPVAGSDQWVGSKVRVVERLRYDEIQFATTDLPQDTIELTWKFNAGKEEDTLAGVVIARPNDLRISGEKGFILKRTKLSTE
;
A
#
# COMPACT_ATOMS: atom_id res chain seq x y z
N MET A 1 -15.60 15.39 -14.93
CA MET A 1 -14.89 14.23 -14.33
C MET A 1 -15.92 13.52 -13.46
N PRO A 2 -15.85 12.21 -13.16
CA PRO A 2 -16.82 11.66 -12.23
C PRO A 2 -16.49 12.19 -10.83
N ASP A 3 -17.28 13.17 -10.38
CA ASP A 3 -17.12 13.97 -9.16
C ASP A 3 -17.43 13.20 -7.87
N ASN A 4 -17.07 11.91 -7.76
CA ASN A 4 -17.38 11.09 -6.58
C ASN A 4 -16.41 9.91 -6.40
N VAL A 5 -15.10 10.10 -6.62
CA VAL A 5 -14.13 9.06 -6.28
C VAL A 5 -13.91 9.07 -4.76
N LYS A 6 -14.42 8.05 -4.08
CA LYS A 6 -14.30 7.92 -2.63
C LYS A 6 -12.97 7.27 -2.27
N TRP A 7 -12.03 8.08 -1.82
CA TRP A 7 -10.73 7.60 -1.33
C TRP A 7 -10.79 7.31 0.17
N ASP A 8 -10.39 6.10 0.54
CA ASP A 8 -10.08 5.78 1.93
C ASP A 8 -8.59 6.02 2.19
N GLU A 9 -8.29 6.69 3.31
CA GLU A 9 -6.94 7.01 3.72
C GLU A 9 -6.56 6.28 5.02
N TYR A 10 -5.42 5.59 4.97
CA TYR A 10 -4.85 4.88 6.11
C TYR A 10 -3.40 5.27 6.32
N GLU A 11 -3.01 5.54 7.55
CA GLU A 11 -1.66 5.99 7.92
C GLU A 11 -1.01 5.07 8.95
N GLY A 12 0.31 4.99 8.91
CA GLY A 12 1.10 4.23 9.87
C GLY A 12 2.54 4.16 9.43
N SER A 13 3.22 3.07 9.79
CA SER A 13 4.63 2.86 9.44
C SER A 13 4.85 1.47 8.87
N VAL A 14 5.79 1.35 7.94
CA VAL A 14 6.19 0.10 7.30
C VAL A 14 7.71 -0.01 7.26
N VAL A 15 8.22 -1.25 7.36
CA VAL A 15 9.61 -1.56 6.99
C VAL A 15 9.58 -2.15 5.59
N ILE A 16 10.29 -1.54 4.65
CA ILE A 16 10.37 -2.04 3.28
C ILE A 16 11.35 -3.23 3.25
N PRO A 17 11.11 -4.30 2.47
CA PRO A 17 12.10 -5.37 2.31
C PRO A 17 13.46 -4.81 1.89
N SER A 18 14.56 -5.37 2.42
CA SER A 18 15.94 -4.85 2.41
C SER A 18 16.28 -3.65 3.30
N GLU A 19 15.30 -2.95 3.87
CA GLU A 19 15.54 -1.87 4.84
C GLU A 19 15.37 -2.35 6.29
N THR A 20 15.96 -1.62 7.23
CA THR A 20 15.78 -1.80 8.68
C THR A 20 14.82 -0.78 9.29
N ASP A 21 14.79 0.41 8.71
CA ASP A 21 14.14 1.56 9.33
C ASP A 21 12.64 1.57 9.02
N GLN A 22 11.85 2.01 10.01
CA GLN A 22 10.43 2.24 9.80
C GLN A 22 10.22 3.56 9.07
N ARG A 23 9.46 3.50 7.98
CA ARG A 23 9.06 4.65 7.17
C ARG A 23 7.59 4.95 7.44
N SER A 24 7.24 6.20 7.69
CA SER A 24 5.81 6.58 7.74
C SER A 24 5.22 6.52 6.34
N VAL A 25 4.04 5.91 6.23
CA VAL A 25 3.34 5.69 4.96
C VAL A 25 1.85 5.95 5.11
N THR A 26 1.29 6.60 4.10
CA THR A 26 -0.13 6.78 3.86
C THR A 26 -0.54 5.94 2.67
N ALA A 27 -1.56 5.10 2.81
CA ALA A 27 -2.20 4.37 1.73
C ALA A 27 -3.53 5.05 1.37
N LEU A 28 -3.63 5.50 0.13
CA LEU A 28 -4.85 6.03 -0.48
C LEU A 28 -5.46 4.93 -1.35
N ILE A 29 -6.71 4.57 -1.07
CA ILE A 29 -7.37 3.42 -1.70
C ILE A 29 -8.71 3.85 -2.30
N ASP A 30 -8.83 3.72 -3.62
CA ASP A 30 -10.09 3.75 -4.35
C ASP A 30 -10.47 2.31 -4.73
N ARG A 31 -11.50 1.77 -4.06
CA ARG A 31 -11.96 0.39 -4.28
C ARG A 31 -12.74 0.24 -5.58
N GLU A 32 -13.52 1.24 -5.95
CA GLU A 32 -14.40 1.19 -7.13
C GLU A 32 -13.59 1.36 -8.42
N GLY A 33 -12.71 2.36 -8.46
CA GLY A 33 -11.79 2.59 -9.57
C GLY A 33 -10.57 1.67 -9.56
N LYS A 34 -10.41 0.83 -8.53
CA LYS A 34 -9.30 -0.12 -8.35
C LYS A 34 -7.95 0.59 -8.46
N ALA A 35 -7.76 1.62 -7.65
CA ALA A 35 -6.52 2.37 -7.57
C ALA A 35 -5.99 2.39 -6.13
N VAL A 36 -4.67 2.28 -6.00
CA VAL A 36 -3.97 2.43 -4.73
C VAL A 36 -2.77 3.35 -4.96
N THR A 37 -2.56 4.30 -4.06
CA THR A 37 -1.35 5.13 -4.04
C THR A 37 -0.75 5.08 -2.65
N LEU A 38 0.55 4.81 -2.57
CA LEU A 38 1.34 4.92 -1.35
C LEU A 38 2.07 6.26 -1.34
N ARG A 39 2.01 6.97 -0.21
CA ARG A 39 2.77 8.19 0.04
C ARG A 39 3.65 8.00 1.27
N PHE A 40 4.96 8.08 1.11
CA PHE A 40 5.90 8.07 2.22
C PHE A 40 6.15 9.51 2.69
N SER A 41 6.32 9.72 3.99
CA SER A 41 6.62 11.05 4.53
C SER A 41 7.99 11.57 4.11
N GLU A 42 8.91 10.66 3.80
CA GLU A 42 10.23 10.93 3.26
C GLU A 42 10.41 10.14 1.97
N PRO A 43 11.10 10.69 0.95
CA PRO A 43 11.32 9.98 -0.30
C PRO A 43 12.01 8.62 -0.11
N VAL A 44 11.51 7.62 -0.83
CA VAL A 44 12.14 6.31 -1.00
C VAL A 44 12.45 6.15 -2.48
N ALA A 45 13.64 5.69 -2.84
CA ALA A 45 14.09 5.60 -4.24
C ALA A 45 13.89 6.90 -5.06
N GLY A 46 13.97 8.07 -4.40
CA GLY A 46 13.82 9.38 -5.05
C GLY A 46 12.38 9.87 -5.26
N SER A 47 11.35 9.12 -4.82
CA SER A 47 9.94 9.54 -4.86
C SER A 47 9.27 9.39 -3.49
N ASP A 48 8.41 10.31 -3.13
CA ASP A 48 7.51 10.17 -1.98
C ASP A 48 6.22 9.41 -2.34
N GLN A 49 5.87 9.32 -3.63
CA GLN A 49 4.62 8.72 -4.09
C GLN A 49 4.84 7.52 -5.01
N TRP A 50 4.07 6.45 -4.80
CA TRP A 50 4.11 5.21 -5.56
C TRP A 50 2.70 4.75 -5.93
N VAL A 51 2.41 4.70 -7.23
CA VAL A 51 1.12 4.24 -7.75
C VAL A 51 1.13 2.72 -7.87
N GLY A 52 0.12 2.08 -7.28
CA GLY A 52 -0.08 0.65 -7.36
C GLY A 52 -0.54 0.21 -8.75
N SER A 53 0.10 -0.84 -9.27
CA SER A 53 -0.28 -1.53 -10.49
C SER A 53 -0.97 -2.86 -10.18
N LYS A 54 -1.70 -3.41 -11.16
CA LYS A 54 -2.36 -4.73 -11.06
C LYS A 54 -3.30 -4.83 -9.85
N VAL A 55 -3.96 -3.72 -9.49
CA VAL A 55 -4.82 -3.64 -8.30
C VAL A 55 -5.99 -4.61 -8.44
N ARG A 56 -6.13 -5.49 -7.45
CA ARG A 56 -7.23 -6.42 -7.30
C ARG A 56 -7.87 -6.18 -5.94
N VAL A 57 -9.18 -5.97 -5.95
CA VAL A 57 -10.01 -5.87 -4.73
C VAL A 57 -10.93 -7.08 -4.70
N VAL A 58 -10.97 -7.77 -3.57
CA VAL A 58 -11.90 -8.88 -3.30
C VAL A 58 -12.64 -8.56 -2.01
N GLU A 59 -13.93 -8.28 -2.14
CA GLU A 59 -14.78 -8.01 -0.99
C GLU A 59 -15.01 -9.31 -0.19
N ARG A 60 -14.74 -9.27 1.12
CA ARG A 60 -15.11 -10.35 2.06
C ARG A 60 -16.16 -9.84 3.03
N LEU A 61 -16.68 -10.74 3.85
CA LEU A 61 -17.71 -10.40 4.85
C LEU A 61 -17.20 -9.39 5.88
N ARG A 62 -15.96 -9.51 6.36
CA ARG A 62 -15.40 -8.70 7.46
C ARG A 62 -14.35 -7.66 7.04
N TYR A 63 -13.73 -7.85 5.89
CA TYR A 63 -12.67 -6.99 5.38
C TYR A 63 -12.67 -7.01 3.85
N ASP A 64 -12.01 -6.05 3.23
CA ASP A 64 -11.67 -6.11 1.81
C ASP A 64 -10.22 -6.53 1.66
N GLU A 65 -9.99 -7.51 0.80
CA GLU A 65 -8.66 -7.98 0.44
C GLU A 65 -8.19 -7.21 -0.79
N ILE A 66 -7.11 -6.45 -0.67
CA ILE A 66 -6.58 -5.59 -1.73
C ILE A 66 -5.15 -6.04 -2.04
N GLN A 67 -4.88 -6.38 -3.29
CA GLN A 67 -3.55 -6.78 -3.74
C GLN A 67 -3.10 -5.89 -4.89
N PHE A 68 -1.85 -5.45 -4.86
CA PHE A 68 -1.26 -4.64 -5.93
C PHE A 68 0.26 -4.77 -5.92
N ALA A 69 0.91 -4.14 -6.90
CA ALA A 69 2.37 -4.10 -6.99
C ALA A 69 2.90 -2.69 -7.23
N THR A 70 4.04 -2.36 -6.63
CA THR A 70 4.84 -1.16 -6.97
C THR A 70 6.11 -1.62 -7.67
N THR A 71 6.55 -0.90 -8.69
CA THR A 71 7.85 -1.09 -9.34
C THR A 71 8.85 -0.08 -8.82
N ASP A 72 10.15 -0.34 -9.01
CA ASP A 72 11.27 0.55 -8.69
C ASP A 72 11.38 0.97 -7.21
N LEU A 73 10.77 0.18 -6.31
CA LEU A 73 10.76 0.41 -4.86
C LEU A 73 11.31 -0.85 -4.14
N PRO A 74 12.29 -0.75 -3.21
CA PRO A 74 12.98 0.47 -2.77
C PRO A 74 14.06 0.97 -3.73
N GLN A 75 14.28 0.28 -4.85
CA GLN A 75 15.28 0.61 -5.85
C GLN A 75 14.84 0.13 -7.23
N ASP A 76 15.45 0.68 -8.27
CA ASP A 76 15.17 0.36 -9.67
C ASP A 76 15.04 -1.15 -9.92
N THR A 77 14.11 -1.52 -10.79
CA THR A 77 13.80 -2.89 -11.23
C THR A 77 13.15 -3.81 -10.19
N ILE A 78 12.99 -3.36 -8.94
CA ILE A 78 12.34 -4.16 -7.90
C ILE A 78 10.83 -4.02 -7.97
N GLU A 79 10.13 -5.16 -8.10
CA GLU A 79 8.68 -5.23 -7.90
C GLU A 79 8.39 -5.69 -6.46
N LEU A 80 7.65 -4.88 -5.71
CA LEU A 80 7.07 -5.29 -4.43
C LEU A 80 5.59 -5.63 -4.63
N THR A 81 5.17 -6.76 -4.06
CA THR A 81 3.75 -7.10 -3.95
C THR A 81 3.24 -6.70 -2.58
N TRP A 82 2.12 -5.98 -2.58
CA TRP A 82 1.45 -5.51 -1.38
C TRP A 82 0.11 -6.25 -1.25
N LYS A 83 -0.21 -6.68 -0.04
CA LYS A 83 -1.50 -7.30 0.28
C LYS A 83 -2.08 -6.67 1.53
N PHE A 84 -3.25 -6.05 1.41
CA PHE A 84 -3.95 -5.38 2.48
C PHE A 84 -5.23 -6.12 2.81
N ASN A 85 -5.53 -6.19 4.10
CA ASN A 85 -6.83 -6.56 4.63
C ASN A 85 -7.38 -5.34 5.36
N ALA A 86 -8.28 -4.61 4.71
CA ALA A 86 -8.91 -3.41 5.27
C ALA A 86 -10.20 -3.80 6.00
N GLY A 87 -10.25 -3.62 7.32
CA GLY A 87 -11.42 -3.93 8.13
C GLY A 87 -12.65 -3.11 7.71
N LYS A 88 -13.83 -3.75 7.67
CA LYS A 88 -15.10 -3.05 7.40
C LYS A 88 -15.67 -2.39 8.64
N GLU A 89 -15.49 -3.04 9.79
CA GLU A 89 -15.95 -2.56 11.10
C GLU A 89 -14.81 -1.93 11.91
N GLU A 90 -13.57 -2.29 11.59
CA GLU A 90 -12.38 -1.78 12.23
C GLU A 90 -11.74 -0.68 11.37
N ASP A 91 -11.34 0.43 11.98
CA ASP A 91 -10.58 1.51 11.34
C ASP A 91 -9.10 1.13 11.13
N THR A 92 -8.87 -0.11 10.73
CA THR A 92 -7.55 -0.73 10.62
C THR A 92 -7.36 -1.37 9.26
N LEU A 93 -6.12 -1.37 8.81
CA LEU A 93 -5.67 -2.10 7.65
C LEU A 93 -4.42 -2.88 8.04
N ALA A 94 -4.48 -4.20 7.98
CA ALA A 94 -3.32 -5.06 8.15
C ALA A 94 -2.69 -5.33 6.78
N GLY A 95 -1.39 -5.11 6.66
CA GLY A 95 -0.67 -5.21 5.40
C GLY A 95 0.54 -6.13 5.49
N VAL A 96 0.87 -6.77 4.37
CA VAL A 96 2.20 -7.34 4.13
C VAL A 96 2.78 -6.81 2.83
N VAL A 97 4.07 -6.50 2.84
CA VAL A 97 4.87 -6.18 1.65
C VAL A 97 5.89 -7.28 1.43
N ILE A 98 5.98 -7.76 0.19
CA ILE A 98 6.77 -8.91 -0.20
C ILE A 98 7.64 -8.52 -1.40
N ALA A 99 8.94 -8.70 -1.28
CA ALA A 99 9.82 -8.58 -2.43
C ALA A 99 9.68 -9.80 -3.34
N ARG A 100 9.38 -9.58 -4.63
CA ARG A 100 9.41 -10.66 -5.62
C ARG A 100 10.86 -11.09 -5.90
N PRO A 101 11.10 -12.34 -6.35
CA PRO A 101 12.41 -12.75 -6.83
C PRO A 101 12.98 -11.74 -7.83
N ASN A 102 14.20 -11.28 -7.58
CA ASN A 102 14.90 -10.26 -8.37
C ASN A 102 16.41 -10.53 -8.38
N ASP A 103 17.11 -9.95 -9.35
CA ASP A 103 18.55 -10.13 -9.55
C ASP A 103 19.40 -9.52 -8.42
N LEU A 104 18.83 -8.58 -7.68
CA LEU A 104 19.49 -7.85 -6.59
C LEU A 104 19.38 -8.59 -5.24
N ARG A 105 18.80 -9.81 -5.25
CA ARG A 105 18.64 -10.69 -4.08
C ARG A 105 17.89 -10.05 -2.91
N ILE A 106 17.13 -8.98 -3.16
CA ILE A 106 16.22 -8.42 -2.16
C ILE A 106 15.12 -9.46 -1.92
N SER A 107 14.91 -9.81 -0.66
CA SER A 107 13.95 -10.82 -0.27
C SER A 107 13.34 -10.48 1.08
N GLY A 108 12.23 -11.13 1.39
CA GLY A 108 11.56 -11.03 2.68
C GLY A 108 10.12 -10.54 2.56
N GLU A 109 9.42 -10.72 3.67
CA GLU A 109 8.07 -10.27 3.91
C GLU A 109 8.08 -9.40 5.17
N LYS A 110 7.43 -8.26 5.11
CA LYS A 110 7.29 -7.34 6.25
C LYS A 110 5.83 -7.04 6.48
N GLY A 111 5.34 -7.38 7.67
CA GLY A 111 3.99 -7.06 8.12
C GLY A 111 3.93 -5.65 8.72
N PHE A 112 2.78 -5.01 8.58
CA PHE A 112 2.51 -3.68 9.15
C PHE A 112 1.01 -3.47 9.38
N ILE A 113 0.67 -2.44 10.14
CA ILE A 113 -0.71 -2.04 10.42
C ILE A 113 -0.83 -0.53 10.18
N LEU A 114 -1.86 -0.15 9.44
CA LEU A 114 -2.26 1.25 9.23
C LEU A 114 -3.61 1.51 9.93
N LYS A 115 -3.84 2.77 10.27
CA LYS A 115 -5.07 3.27 10.91
C LYS A 115 -5.77 4.25 9.98
N ARG A 116 -7.09 4.13 9.87
CA ARG A 116 -7.90 5.06 9.05
C ARG A 116 -7.82 6.47 9.66
N THR A 117 -7.45 7.47 8.87
CA THR A 117 -7.29 8.85 9.39
C THR A 117 -8.42 9.78 9.00
N LYS A 118 -9.10 9.57 7.87
CA LYS A 118 -10.39 10.20 7.49
C LYS A 118 -10.95 9.60 6.18
N LEU A 119 -12.26 9.73 5.98
CA LEU A 119 -12.91 9.58 4.69
C LEU A 119 -12.71 10.89 3.91
N SER A 120 -11.81 10.90 2.94
CA SER A 120 -11.65 12.04 2.05
C SER A 120 -12.89 12.12 1.17
N THR A 121 -13.79 13.03 1.54
CA THR A 121 -14.94 13.43 0.71
C THR A 121 -14.49 14.71 0.03
N GLU A 122 -14.06 14.61 -1.22
CA GLU A 122 -14.00 15.78 -2.11
C GLU A 122 -15.41 16.18 -2.55
#